data_AF-A0A7J9BKZ1-F1
#
_entry.id   AF-A0A7J9BKZ1-F1
#
_cell.length_a   1.000
_cell.length_b   1.000
_cell.length_c   1.000
_cell.angle_alpha   90.00
_cell.angle_beta   90.00
_cell.angle_gamma   90.00
#
_symmetry.space_group_name_H-M   'P 1'
#
loop_
_entity.id
_entity.type
_entity.pdbx_description
1 polymer ?
#
loop_
_entity_poly.entity_id
_entity_poly.type
_entity_poly.pdbx_seq_one_letter_code
_entity_poly.pdbx_strand_id
1 'polypeptide(L)'
;MTKGGDEQNVPMETCGRFRKNNISIDMLSGLEGRVTNLEESMGGVKETLEVIEGHIDELDSMRVQLRDYVVEALSSNWDVMREILSTVMDDQAEKLTEKNDALEAMVTNLEEQIAELKGEVIIYKVALVRKNLSTGLRWVEALGEARVTLISGKPPNWKGKSNNKPKGLVKCFLCDDLHMIRDCQMKYMFSTTEGDDEPNRASMKMWDCPERSKLSIVTKEDVAGPESEALKLRSMILNPT
;
A
#
# COMPACT_ATOMS: atom_id res chain seq x y z
N MET A 1 -153.74 8.58 -31.93
CA MET A 1 -153.34 7.82 -30.72
C MET A 1 -152.04 7.11 -31.06
N THR A 2 -150.89 7.70 -30.70
CA THR A 2 -149.93 7.18 -29.70
C THR A 2 -149.33 5.85 -30.11
N LYS A 3 -148.02 5.56 -30.14
CA LYS A 3 -146.73 6.13 -29.67
C LYS A 3 -145.70 5.23 -30.40
N GLY A 4 -144.56 5.71 -30.88
CA GLY A 4 -143.36 5.94 -30.07
C GLY A 4 -142.29 4.89 -30.42
N GLY A 5 -141.05 5.33 -30.59
CA GLY A 5 -139.91 4.45 -30.85
C GLY A 5 -138.72 5.21 -31.43
N ASP A 6 -138.23 6.21 -30.69
CA ASP A 6 -136.96 6.89 -30.97
C ASP A 6 -135.79 5.93 -30.74
N GLU A 7 -135.09 5.53 -31.81
CA GLU A 7 -133.77 4.90 -31.70
C GLU A 7 -132.73 6.00 -31.49
N GLN A 8 -132.49 6.32 -30.21
CA GLN A 8 -131.37 7.14 -29.79
C GLN A 8 -130.06 6.36 -29.98
N ASN A 9 -129.26 6.90 -30.90
CA ASN A 9 -127.85 6.65 -31.09
C ASN A 9 -127.09 6.85 -29.77
N VAL A 10 -126.62 5.78 -29.14
CA VAL A 10 -125.68 5.84 -28.03
C VAL A 10 -124.27 5.76 -28.62
N PRO A 11 -123.44 6.81 -28.50
CA PRO A 11 -122.04 6.72 -28.87
C PRO A 11 -121.36 5.83 -27.82
N MET A 12 -120.79 4.72 -28.27
CA MET A 12 -119.92 3.90 -27.45
C MET A 12 -118.67 4.72 -27.11
N GLU A 13 -118.63 5.27 -25.90
CA GLU A 13 -117.42 5.87 -25.36
C GLU A 13 -116.33 4.79 -25.29
N THR A 14 -115.32 4.96 -26.13
CA THR A 14 -114.08 4.19 -26.08
C THR A 14 -113.30 4.62 -24.83
N CYS A 15 -113.66 4.02 -23.71
CA CYS A 15 -112.92 4.15 -22.47
C CYS A 15 -111.51 3.57 -22.65
N GLY A 16 -110.51 4.44 -22.55
CA GLY A 16 -109.22 4.13 -21.93
C GLY A 16 -108.17 3.42 -22.78
N ARG A 17 -107.57 4.11 -23.75
CA ARG A 17 -106.31 3.62 -24.35
C ARG A 17 -105.27 4.68 -24.67
N PHE A 18 -105.06 5.68 -23.80
CA PHE A 18 -104.04 6.71 -24.07
C PHE A 18 -103.33 7.23 -22.80
N ARG A 19 -102.71 6.35 -22.00
CA ARG A 19 -101.76 6.80 -20.94
C ARG A 19 -100.50 5.96 -20.76
N LYS A 20 -100.29 4.88 -21.51
CA LYS A 20 -99.05 4.07 -21.38
C LYS A 20 -97.91 4.55 -22.28
N ASN A 21 -98.20 5.27 -23.37
CA ASN A 21 -97.20 5.58 -24.38
C ASN A 21 -96.34 6.82 -24.05
N ASN A 22 -96.86 7.79 -23.28
CA ASN A 22 -96.11 9.00 -22.96
C ASN A 22 -95.02 8.76 -21.90
N ILE A 23 -95.27 7.89 -20.92
CA ILE A 23 -94.30 7.56 -19.85
C ILE A 23 -93.04 6.90 -20.43
N SER A 24 -93.21 6.01 -21.42
CA SER A 24 -92.08 5.40 -22.12
C SER A 24 -91.27 6.40 -22.94
N ILE A 25 -91.92 7.41 -23.54
CA ILE A 25 -91.24 8.44 -24.34
C ILE A 25 -90.37 9.34 -23.46
N ASP A 26 -90.87 9.72 -22.28
CA ASP A 26 -90.09 10.52 -21.32
C ASP A 26 -88.88 9.75 -20.78
N MET A 27 -89.05 8.45 -20.49
CA MET A 27 -87.93 7.59 -20.07
C MET A 27 -86.89 7.40 -21.18
N LEU A 28 -87.32 7.25 -22.44
CA LEU A 28 -86.42 7.16 -23.58
C LEU A 28 -85.65 8.46 -23.81
N SER A 29 -86.32 9.61 -23.68
CA SER A 29 -85.68 10.93 -23.78
C SER A 29 -84.63 11.13 -22.67
N GLY A 30 -84.94 10.68 -21.45
CA GLY A 30 -83.99 10.69 -20.35
C GLY A 30 -82.78 9.77 -20.55
N LEU A 31 -82.97 8.61 -21.21
CA LEU A 31 -81.87 7.72 -21.59
C LEU A 31 -81.01 8.33 -22.71
N GLU A 32 -81.62 8.95 -23.71
CA GLU A 32 -80.93 9.63 -24.81
C GLU A 32 -80.03 10.77 -24.30
N GLY A 33 -80.53 11.59 -23.37
CA GLY A 33 -79.72 12.62 -22.70
C GLY A 33 -78.54 12.05 -21.91
N ARG A 34 -78.67 10.86 -21.31
CA ARG A 34 -77.56 10.21 -20.61
C ARG A 34 -76.55 9.60 -21.56
N VAL A 35 -76.99 9.04 -22.69
CA VAL A 35 -76.10 8.48 -23.72
C VAL A 35 -75.28 9.58 -24.36
N THR A 36 -75.90 10.70 -24.73
CA THR A 36 -75.18 11.87 -25.28
C THR A 36 -74.13 12.42 -24.31
N ASN A 37 -74.46 12.56 -23.02
CA ASN A 37 -73.47 12.94 -22.00
C ASN A 37 -72.35 11.91 -21.83
N LEU A 38 -72.66 10.60 -21.93
CA LEU A 38 -71.66 9.54 -21.87
C LEU A 38 -70.73 9.59 -23.08
N GLU A 39 -71.26 9.79 -24.28
CA GLU A 39 -70.48 9.94 -25.52
C GLU A 39 -69.52 11.12 -25.43
N GLU A 40 -69.99 12.28 -24.96
CA GLU A 40 -69.14 13.45 -24.72
C GLU A 40 -68.03 13.14 -23.70
N SER A 41 -68.40 12.54 -22.55
CA SER A 41 -67.42 12.20 -21.51
C SER A 41 -66.39 11.15 -21.98
N MET A 42 -66.82 10.19 -22.79
CA MET A 42 -65.95 9.14 -23.37
C MET A 42 -64.99 9.74 -24.39
N GLY A 43 -65.44 10.73 -25.19
CA GLY A 43 -64.58 11.52 -26.05
C GLY A 43 -63.46 12.20 -25.26
N GLY A 44 -63.80 12.88 -24.16
CA GLY A 44 -62.80 13.51 -23.28
C GLY A 44 -61.82 12.51 -22.67
N VAL A 45 -62.29 11.35 -22.19
CA VAL A 45 -61.40 10.29 -21.67
C VAL A 45 -60.46 9.78 -22.76
N LYS A 46 -60.95 9.59 -23.98
CA LYS A 46 -60.12 9.14 -25.11
C LYS A 46 -59.00 10.13 -25.43
N GLU A 47 -59.31 11.43 -25.48
CA GLU A 47 -58.30 12.47 -25.70
C GLU A 47 -57.25 12.49 -24.59
N THR A 48 -57.66 12.37 -23.32
CA THR A 48 -56.71 12.29 -22.20
C THR A 48 -55.82 11.05 -22.29
N LEU A 49 -56.35 9.93 -22.80
CA LEU A 49 -55.58 8.70 -22.97
C LEU A 49 -54.51 8.86 -24.06
N GLU A 50 -54.84 9.50 -25.19
CA GLU A 50 -53.88 9.80 -26.26
C GLU A 50 -52.75 10.70 -25.77
N VAL A 51 -53.05 11.71 -24.94
CA VAL A 51 -52.02 12.57 -24.31
C VAL A 51 -51.13 11.77 -23.35
N ILE A 52 -51.72 10.91 -22.51
CA ILE A 52 -50.96 10.07 -21.57
C ILE A 52 -50.04 9.10 -22.32
N GLU A 53 -50.53 8.49 -23.41
CA GLU A 53 -49.73 7.60 -24.26
C GLU A 53 -48.52 8.33 -24.84
N GLY A 54 -48.70 9.55 -25.37
CA GLY A 54 -47.59 10.36 -25.86
C GLY A 54 -46.56 10.72 -24.77
N HIS A 55 -47.01 11.05 -23.55
CA HIS A 55 -46.11 11.29 -22.43
C HIS A 55 -45.33 10.04 -22.00
N ILE A 56 -45.95 8.84 -22.09
CA ILE A 56 -45.26 7.58 -21.79
C ILE A 56 -44.11 7.36 -22.78
N ASP A 57 -44.35 7.59 -24.08
CA ASP A 57 -43.31 7.46 -25.11
C ASP A 57 -42.17 8.45 -24.90
N GLU A 58 -42.47 9.69 -24.52
CA GLU A 58 -41.44 10.70 -24.21
C GLU A 58 -40.61 10.32 -22.99
N LEU A 59 -41.25 9.88 -21.90
CA LEU A 59 -40.56 9.38 -20.71
C LEU A 59 -39.66 8.17 -21.03
N ASP A 60 -40.13 7.27 -21.90
CA ASP A 60 -39.37 6.11 -22.33
C ASP A 60 -38.15 6.49 -23.17
N SER A 61 -38.27 7.49 -24.04
CA SER A 61 -37.15 8.07 -24.79
C SER A 61 -36.11 8.70 -23.87
N MET A 62 -36.53 9.54 -22.93
CA MET A 62 -35.62 10.15 -21.94
C MET A 62 -34.92 9.10 -21.08
N ARG A 63 -35.65 8.06 -20.66
CA ARG A 63 -35.09 6.94 -19.89
C ARG A 63 -33.96 6.25 -20.65
N VAL A 64 -34.13 6.01 -21.96
CA VAL A 64 -33.10 5.37 -22.79
C VAL A 64 -31.89 6.28 -22.93
N GLN A 65 -32.09 7.57 -23.24
CA GLN A 65 -30.98 8.53 -23.36
C GLN A 65 -30.16 8.65 -22.07
N LEU A 66 -30.84 8.70 -20.91
CA LEU A 66 -30.16 8.75 -19.62
C LEU A 66 -29.36 7.46 -19.35
N ARG A 67 -29.92 6.30 -19.70
CA ARG A 67 -29.21 5.02 -19.57
C ARG A 67 -27.95 4.99 -20.43
N ASP A 68 -28.07 5.38 -21.70
CA ASP A 68 -26.95 5.37 -22.64
C ASP A 68 -25.85 6.33 -22.18
N TYR A 69 -26.21 7.55 -21.78
CA TYR A 69 -25.26 8.52 -21.23
C TYR A 69 -24.51 7.97 -20.00
N VAL A 70 -25.22 7.35 -19.06
CA VAL A 70 -24.60 6.77 -17.86
C VAL A 70 -23.69 5.60 -18.23
N VAL A 71 -24.11 4.74 -19.16
CA VAL A 71 -23.29 3.61 -19.62
C VAL A 71 -22.03 4.10 -20.32
N GLU A 72 -22.13 5.05 -21.24
CA GLU A 72 -20.98 5.63 -21.95
C GLU A 72 -20.00 6.33 -21.00
N ALA A 73 -20.51 7.12 -20.06
CA ALA A 73 -19.66 7.80 -19.06
C ALA A 73 -18.92 6.80 -18.16
N LEU A 74 -19.62 5.74 -17.71
CA LEU A 74 -18.99 4.70 -16.89
C LEU A 74 -17.99 3.87 -17.69
N SER A 75 -18.29 3.53 -18.94
CA SER A 75 -17.37 2.82 -19.84
C SER A 75 -16.10 3.63 -20.09
N SER A 76 -16.24 4.92 -20.40
CA SER A 76 -15.10 5.82 -20.59
C SER A 76 -14.24 5.92 -19.34
N ASN A 77 -14.85 6.11 -18.16
CA ASN A 77 -14.11 6.13 -16.90
C ASN A 77 -13.40 4.81 -16.60
N TRP A 78 -14.03 3.68 -16.93
CA TRP A 78 -13.43 2.37 -16.77
C TRP A 78 -12.21 2.17 -17.67
N ASP A 79 -12.26 2.66 -18.91
CA ASP A 79 -11.12 2.59 -19.83
C ASP A 79 -9.94 3.44 -19.34
N VAL A 80 -10.21 4.66 -18.84
CA VAL A 80 -9.18 5.51 -18.20
C VAL A 80 -8.58 4.83 -16.97
N MET A 81 -9.40 4.28 -16.08
CA MET A 81 -8.90 3.56 -14.89
C MET A 81 -8.06 2.35 -15.27
N ARG A 82 -8.45 1.63 -16.32
CA ARG A 82 -7.70 0.47 -16.81
C ARG A 82 -6.33 0.88 -17.35
N GLU A 83 -6.26 1.98 -18.11
CA GLU A 83 -5.01 2.52 -18.65
C GLU A 83 -4.07 2.98 -17.52
N ILE A 84 -4.59 3.73 -16.55
CA ILE A 84 -3.81 4.14 -15.36
C ILE A 84 -3.29 2.92 -14.61
N LEU A 85 -4.12 1.89 -14.42
CA LEU A 85 -3.70 0.68 -13.73
C LEU A 85 -2.58 -0.05 -14.50
N SER A 86 -2.70 -0.17 -15.82
CA SER A 86 -1.66 -0.79 -16.66
C SER A 86 -0.34 -0.06 -16.55
N THR A 87 -0.35 1.26 -16.76
CA THR A 87 0.87 2.09 -16.71
C THR A 87 1.55 2.05 -15.34
N VAL A 88 0.78 2.14 -14.24
CA VAL A 88 1.34 2.04 -12.88
C VAL A 88 1.92 0.66 -12.61
N MET A 89 1.28 -0.41 -13.08
CA MET A 89 1.81 -1.77 -12.92
C MET A 89 3.11 -1.97 -13.70
N ASP A 90 3.19 -1.44 -14.93
CA ASP A 90 4.38 -1.52 -15.76
C ASP A 90 5.56 -0.74 -15.14
N ASP A 91 5.32 0.50 -14.70
CA ASP A 91 6.32 1.33 -13.99
C ASP A 91 6.83 0.66 -12.70
N GLN A 92 5.93 0.00 -11.96
CA GLN A 92 6.30 -0.72 -10.74
C GLN A 92 7.11 -1.98 -11.06
N ALA A 93 6.75 -2.71 -12.11
CA ALA A 93 7.48 -3.89 -12.55
C ALA A 93 8.92 -3.51 -12.95
N GLU A 94 9.09 -2.44 -13.73
CA GLU A 94 10.41 -1.94 -14.14
C GLU A 94 11.27 -1.51 -12.93
N LYS A 95 10.69 -0.75 -11.98
CA LYS A 95 11.41 -0.35 -10.76
C LYS A 95 11.80 -1.54 -9.89
N LEU A 96 10.99 -2.58 -9.84
CA LEU A 96 11.31 -3.81 -9.10
C LEU A 96 12.41 -4.61 -9.81
N THR A 97 12.41 -4.66 -11.14
CA THR A 97 13.46 -5.34 -11.90
C THR A 97 14.80 -4.64 -11.74
N GLU A 98 14.85 -3.30 -11.85
CA GLU A 98 16.10 -2.54 -11.65
C GLU A 98 16.70 -2.75 -10.25
N LYS A 99 15.85 -2.76 -9.21
CA LYS A 99 16.29 -3.03 -7.84
C LYS A 99 16.81 -4.45 -7.68
N ASN A 100 16.17 -5.42 -8.35
CA ASN A 100 16.60 -6.81 -8.31
C ASN A 100 17.97 -6.98 -8.98
N ASP A 101 18.18 -6.35 -10.14
CA ASP A 101 19.46 -6.37 -10.85
C ASP A 101 20.58 -5.71 -10.02
N ALA A 102 20.28 -4.57 -9.37
CA ALA A 102 21.22 -3.91 -8.47
C ALA A 102 21.56 -4.76 -7.24
N LEU A 103 20.57 -5.45 -6.66
CA LEU A 103 20.79 -6.40 -5.57
C LEU A 103 21.64 -7.58 -6.02
N GLU A 104 21.39 -8.14 -7.20
CA GLU A 104 22.16 -9.23 -7.78
C GLU A 104 23.62 -8.83 -8.03
N ALA A 105 23.86 -7.61 -8.54
CA ALA A 105 25.20 -7.05 -8.69
C ALA A 105 25.92 -6.85 -7.33
N MET A 106 25.20 -6.43 -6.29
CA MET A 106 25.79 -6.33 -4.94
C MET A 106 26.12 -7.70 -4.35
N VAL A 107 25.25 -8.69 -4.54
CA VAL A 107 25.48 -10.06 -4.07
C VAL A 107 26.70 -10.66 -4.75
N THR A 108 26.84 -10.54 -6.07
CA THR A 108 27.99 -11.07 -6.81
C THR A 108 29.32 -10.44 -6.36
N ASN A 109 29.34 -9.13 -6.10
CA ASN A 109 30.52 -8.43 -5.54
C ASN A 109 30.86 -8.91 -4.11
N LEU A 110 29.85 -9.10 -3.25
CA LEU A 110 30.09 -9.63 -1.90
C LEU A 110 30.59 -11.09 -1.93
N GLU A 111 30.07 -11.90 -2.85
CA GLU A 111 30.54 -13.27 -3.07
C GLU A 111 32.02 -13.31 -3.51
N GLU A 112 32.44 -12.39 -4.38
CA GLU A 112 33.84 -12.22 -4.79
C GLU A 112 34.74 -11.84 -3.61
N GLN A 113 34.35 -10.84 -2.80
CA GLN A 113 35.09 -10.44 -1.61
C GLN A 113 35.22 -11.60 -0.60
N ILE A 114 34.16 -12.40 -0.43
CA ILE A 114 34.22 -13.60 0.42
C ILE A 114 35.21 -14.63 -0.15
N ALA A 115 35.25 -14.83 -1.47
CA ALA A 115 36.19 -15.75 -2.10
C ALA A 115 37.65 -15.28 -1.92
N GLU A 116 37.91 -13.99 -2.09
CA GLU A 116 39.23 -13.38 -1.87
C GLU A 116 39.69 -13.54 -0.42
N LEU A 117 38.87 -13.14 0.55
CA LEU A 117 39.18 -13.26 1.98
C LEU A 117 39.42 -14.71 2.40
N LYS A 118 38.66 -15.67 1.86
CA LYS A 118 38.91 -17.10 2.08
C LYS A 118 40.29 -17.51 1.55
N GLY A 119 40.70 -17.00 0.40
CA GLY A 119 42.05 -17.19 -0.16
C GLY A 119 43.14 -16.63 0.76
N GLU A 120 42.98 -15.40 1.25
CA GLU A 120 43.93 -14.76 2.17
C GLU A 120 44.08 -15.56 3.47
N VAL A 121 42.97 -16.00 4.07
CA VAL A 121 42.99 -16.81 5.29
C VAL A 121 43.79 -18.11 5.11
N ILE A 122 43.69 -18.75 3.93
CA ILE A 122 44.49 -19.94 3.61
C ILE A 122 45.99 -19.59 3.59
N ILE A 123 46.37 -18.49 2.96
CA ILE A 123 47.77 -18.04 2.91
C ILE A 123 48.29 -17.75 4.32
N TYR A 124 47.54 -17.00 5.14
CA TYR A 124 47.92 -16.70 6.52
C TYR A 124 48.08 -17.98 7.37
N LYS A 125 47.16 -18.94 7.21
CA LYS A 125 47.22 -20.22 7.91
C LYS A 125 48.47 -21.02 7.52
N VAL A 126 48.82 -21.09 6.24
CA VAL A 126 50.03 -21.78 5.75
C VAL A 126 51.30 -21.10 6.26
N ALA A 127 51.37 -19.77 6.21
CA ALA A 127 52.51 -19.01 6.71
C ALA A 127 52.72 -19.23 8.22
N LEU A 128 51.63 -19.27 9.00
CA LEU A 128 51.68 -19.52 10.43
C LEU A 128 52.18 -20.94 10.74
N VAL A 129 51.68 -21.96 10.04
CA VAL A 129 52.17 -23.35 10.19
C VAL A 129 53.66 -23.45 9.86
N ARG A 130 54.12 -22.81 8.77
CA ARG A 130 55.54 -22.79 8.39
C ARG A 130 56.41 -22.14 9.47
N LYS A 131 55.99 -21.02 10.05
CA LYS A 131 56.70 -20.33 11.13
C LYS A 131 56.76 -21.17 12.41
N ASN A 132 55.68 -21.87 12.74
CA ASN A 132 55.64 -22.77 13.89
C ASN A 132 56.57 -23.98 13.68
N LEU A 133 56.64 -24.51 12.45
CA LEU A 133 57.56 -25.59 12.11
C LEU A 133 59.03 -25.13 12.19
N SER A 134 59.36 -23.95 11.64
CA SER A 134 60.73 -23.43 11.67
C SER A 134 61.20 -23.09 13.09
N THR A 135 60.32 -22.54 13.93
CA THR A 135 60.63 -22.33 15.34
C THR A 135 60.81 -23.67 16.06
N GLY A 136 59.96 -24.66 15.80
CA GLY A 136 60.13 -26.04 16.30
C GLY A 136 61.48 -26.66 15.91
N LEU A 137 61.90 -26.56 14.65
CA LEU A 137 63.22 -27.02 14.19
C LEU A 137 64.35 -26.31 14.95
N ARG A 138 64.25 -24.98 15.12
CA ARG A 138 65.26 -24.20 15.86
C ARG A 138 65.39 -24.65 17.32
N TRP A 139 64.29 -25.05 17.96
CA TRP A 139 64.33 -25.64 19.30
C TRP A 139 65.03 -27.00 19.31
N VAL A 140 64.79 -27.85 18.31
CA VAL A 140 65.46 -29.16 18.18
C VAL A 140 66.96 -28.99 17.96
N GLU A 141 67.37 -28.08 17.09
CA GLU A 141 68.77 -27.74 16.85
C GLU A 141 69.45 -27.22 18.13
N ALA A 142 68.83 -26.27 18.84
CA ALA A 142 69.34 -25.75 20.10
C ALA A 142 69.50 -26.84 21.18
N LEU A 143 68.58 -27.81 21.25
CA LEU A 143 68.70 -28.97 22.14
C LEU A 143 69.84 -29.92 21.70
N GLY A 144 70.03 -30.10 20.39
CA GLY A 144 71.15 -30.85 19.83
C GLY A 144 72.51 -30.22 20.17
N GLU A 145 72.64 -28.92 19.97
CA GLU A 145 73.84 -28.14 20.34
C GLU A 145 74.09 -28.18 21.84
N ALA A 146 73.06 -27.97 22.67
CA ALA A 146 73.16 -28.10 24.11
C ALA A 146 73.66 -29.50 24.53
N ARG A 147 73.18 -30.56 23.88
CA ARG A 147 73.63 -31.94 24.14
C ARG A 147 75.10 -32.16 23.74
N VAL A 148 75.55 -31.61 22.60
CA VAL A 148 76.96 -31.67 22.17
C VAL A 148 77.89 -30.90 23.11
N THR A 149 77.45 -29.75 23.63
CA THR A 149 78.21 -29.00 24.64
C THR A 149 78.30 -29.73 25.99
N LEU A 150 77.25 -30.45 26.40
CA LEU A 150 77.26 -31.28 27.61
C LEU A 150 78.24 -32.47 27.51
N ILE A 151 78.40 -33.05 26.32
CA ILE A 151 79.31 -34.19 26.09
C ILE A 151 80.79 -33.73 26.00
N SER A 152 81.04 -32.47 25.60
CA SER A 152 82.41 -31.94 25.40
C SER A 152 83.03 -31.24 26.62
N GLY A 153 82.36 -31.23 27.78
CA GLY A 153 82.94 -30.85 29.08
C GLY A 153 83.29 -29.37 29.26
N LYS A 154 82.83 -28.46 28.39
CA LYS A 154 83.00 -27.00 28.57
C LYS A 154 81.74 -26.38 29.18
N PRO A 155 81.83 -25.73 30.37
CA PRO A 155 80.68 -25.04 30.94
C PRO A 155 80.32 -23.80 30.11
N PRO A 156 79.03 -23.54 29.84
CA PRO A 156 78.63 -22.33 29.14
C PRO A 156 78.83 -21.10 30.04
N ASN A 157 79.60 -20.13 29.55
CA ASN A 157 79.81 -18.85 30.22
C ASN A 157 78.53 -18.00 30.14
N TRP A 158 77.68 -18.12 31.16
CA TRP A 158 76.50 -17.29 31.34
C TRP A 158 76.89 -15.89 31.85
N LYS A 159 77.29 -15.00 30.93
CA LYS A 159 77.26 -13.56 31.21
C LYS A 159 75.84 -13.04 30.96
N GLY A 160 75.00 -13.14 31.99
CA GLY A 160 73.69 -12.48 32.02
C GLY A 160 73.85 -10.96 31.94
N LYS A 161 73.54 -10.37 30.78
CA LYS A 161 73.22 -8.94 30.68
C LYS A 161 71.77 -8.75 31.12
N SER A 162 71.56 -8.27 32.34
CA SER A 162 70.25 -7.76 32.78
C SER A 162 69.94 -6.49 32.01
N ASN A 163 69.31 -6.63 30.85
CA ASN A 163 68.68 -5.51 30.19
C ASN A 163 67.41 -5.18 30.98
N ASN A 164 67.46 -4.15 31.83
CA ASN A 164 66.29 -3.53 32.43
C ASN A 164 65.41 -2.97 31.30
N LYS A 165 64.56 -3.85 30.72
CA LYS A 165 63.40 -3.41 29.94
C LYS A 165 62.29 -3.09 30.94
N PRO A 166 61.63 -1.91 30.85
CA PRO A 166 60.51 -1.60 31.71
C PRO A 166 59.44 -2.67 31.55
N LYS A 167 58.99 -3.21 32.68
CA LYS A 167 57.94 -4.23 32.74
C LYS A 167 56.63 -3.61 32.24
N GLY A 168 56.17 -4.11 31.10
CA GLY A 168 54.76 -4.41 30.84
C GLY A 168 53.78 -3.23 30.79
N LEU A 169 53.80 -2.44 29.72
CA LEU A 169 52.56 -1.95 29.14
C LEU A 169 52.25 -2.86 27.95
N VAL A 170 51.32 -3.79 28.14
CA VAL A 170 50.74 -4.58 27.05
C VAL A 170 49.72 -3.69 26.34
N LYS A 171 49.64 -3.74 25.01
CA LYS A 171 48.57 -3.04 24.29
C LYS A 171 47.21 -3.52 24.76
N CYS A 172 46.32 -2.59 25.06
CA CYS A 172 44.95 -2.87 25.46
C CYS A 172 44.17 -3.42 24.26
N PHE A 173 43.62 -4.64 24.37
CA PHE A 173 42.87 -5.28 23.27
C PHE A 173 41.59 -4.54 22.83
N LEU A 174 41.10 -3.56 23.61
CA LEU A 174 39.86 -2.84 23.33
C LEU A 174 40.06 -1.56 22.50
N CYS A 175 41.27 -1.00 22.50
CA CYS A 175 41.56 0.28 21.85
C CYS A 175 43.00 0.40 21.33
N ASP A 176 43.78 -0.68 21.39
CA ASP A 176 45.17 -0.80 20.93
C ASP A 176 46.21 0.15 21.57
N ASP A 177 45.80 0.93 22.57
CA ASP A 177 46.64 1.86 23.31
C ASP A 177 47.48 1.17 24.41
N LEU A 178 48.59 1.81 24.78
CA LEU A 178 49.49 1.33 25.84
C LEU A 178 48.91 1.65 27.22
N HIS A 179 48.04 0.77 27.72
CA HIS A 179 47.56 0.71 29.10
C HIS A 179 47.02 -0.70 29.41
N MET A 180 46.84 -1.03 30.69
CA MET A 180 46.25 -2.30 31.09
C MET A 180 44.74 -2.28 30.84
N ILE A 181 44.14 -3.41 30.44
CA ILE A 181 42.68 -3.51 30.18
C ILE A 181 41.80 -3.05 31.37
N ARG A 182 42.34 -3.08 32.60
CA ARG A 182 41.66 -2.57 33.80
C ARG A 182 41.54 -1.04 33.82
N ASP A 183 42.47 -0.35 33.18
CA ASP A 183 42.57 1.11 33.13
C ASP A 183 41.98 1.67 31.82
N CYS A 184 41.40 0.79 30.98
CA CYS A 184 40.81 1.16 29.72
C CYS A 184 39.45 1.81 29.91
N GLN A 185 39.32 3.06 29.46
CA GLN A 185 38.05 3.79 29.51
C GLN A 185 36.94 3.15 28.65
N MET A 186 37.30 2.35 27.63
CA MET A 186 36.34 1.65 26.76
C MET A 186 35.68 0.42 27.40
N LYS A 187 36.11 0.03 28.61
CA LYS A 187 35.59 -1.18 29.29
C LYS A 187 34.07 -1.15 29.51
N TYR A 188 33.48 0.04 29.66
CA TYR A 188 32.04 0.21 29.94
C TYR A 188 31.13 0.04 28.71
N MET A 189 31.66 0.09 27.48
CA MET A 189 30.85 -0.06 26.26
C MET A 189 30.34 -1.50 26.02
N PHE A 190 30.96 -2.49 26.66
CA PHE A 190 30.61 -3.90 26.50
C PHE A 190 29.96 -4.54 27.74
N SER A 191 29.69 -3.75 28.79
CA SER A 191 29.11 -4.26 30.05
C SER A 191 27.58 -4.22 30.09
N THR A 192 26.91 -3.75 29.04
CA THR A 192 25.45 -3.65 28.98
C THR A 192 24.88 -4.67 28.00
N THR A 193 24.96 -5.94 28.39
CA THR A 193 23.95 -6.92 28.01
C THR A 193 23.61 -7.70 29.27
N GLU A 194 22.34 -7.61 29.66
CA GLU A 194 21.67 -8.28 30.79
C GLU A 194 21.65 -7.50 32.11
N GLY A 195 20.55 -6.75 32.29
CA GLY A 195 20.18 -6.07 33.52
C GLY A 195 19.25 -4.90 33.22
N ASP A 196 17.95 -5.12 33.35
CA ASP A 196 16.92 -4.09 33.32
C ASP A 196 17.27 -2.99 34.32
N ASP A 197 17.69 -1.82 33.83
CA ASP A 197 17.55 -0.54 34.53
C ASP A 197 17.85 0.61 33.53
N GLU A 198 16.86 1.48 33.34
CA GLU A 198 16.89 2.65 32.47
C GLU A 198 17.91 3.70 32.99
N PRO A 199 18.97 4.06 32.24
CA PRO A 199 19.89 5.09 32.69
C PRO A 199 19.48 6.46 32.14
N ASN A 200 18.95 7.27 33.06
CA ASN A 200 18.99 8.72 33.15
C ASN A 200 19.72 9.47 32.00
N ARG A 201 18.94 10.20 31.19
CA ARG A 201 19.37 11.10 30.09
C ARG A 201 20.07 12.36 30.62
N ALA A 202 21.18 12.20 31.34
CA ALA A 202 21.94 13.33 31.88
C ALA A 202 23.43 13.03 32.06
N SER A 203 24.10 12.43 31.08
CA SER A 203 25.57 12.50 30.95
C SER A 203 26.06 12.01 29.58
N MET A 204 25.59 12.63 28.51
CA MET A 204 26.25 12.54 27.20
C MET A 204 27.03 13.82 26.97
N LYS A 205 28.12 14.00 27.74
CA LYS A 205 29.13 15.01 27.40
C LYS A 205 29.93 14.45 26.25
N MET A 206 29.61 14.95 25.06
CA MET A 206 30.43 14.92 23.86
C MET A 206 31.88 15.24 24.24
N TRP A 207 32.77 14.25 24.15
CA TRP A 207 34.22 14.49 24.20
C TRP A 207 34.75 14.35 22.78
N ASP A 208 35.31 15.46 22.29
CA ASP A 208 35.93 15.58 20.98
C ASP A 208 37.15 14.66 20.87
N CYS A 209 37.17 13.86 19.81
CA CYS A 209 38.30 13.03 19.44
C CYS A 209 39.32 13.87 18.65
N PRO A 210 40.61 13.95 19.04
CA PRO A 210 41.57 14.88 18.44
C PRO A 210 42.23 14.39 17.13
N GLU A 211 41.59 13.53 16.34
CA GLU A 211 42.12 13.13 15.01
C GLU A 211 41.05 12.98 13.91
N ARG A 212 40.17 13.99 13.78
CA ARG A 212 39.27 14.10 12.60
C ARG A 212 39.54 15.33 11.73
N SER A 213 40.80 15.78 11.67
CA SER A 213 41.24 16.92 10.84
C SER A 213 41.85 16.50 9.50
N LYS A 214 41.37 15.40 8.90
CA LYS A 214 41.59 15.06 7.49
C LYS A 214 40.37 14.34 6.93
N LEU A 215 39.33 15.09 6.60
CA LEU A 215 38.40 14.87 5.49
C LEU A 215 37.30 15.92 5.64
N SER A 216 37.57 17.09 5.06
CA SER A 216 36.62 18.16 4.87
C SER A 216 35.55 17.75 3.86
N ILE A 217 34.29 17.89 4.27
CA ILE A 217 33.24 18.64 3.54
C ILE A 217 33.00 18.22 2.09
N VAL A 218 31.93 17.44 1.88
CA VAL A 218 30.85 17.86 0.98
C VAL A 218 29.55 17.76 1.76
N THR A 219 28.84 18.88 1.82
CA THR A 219 27.61 19.11 2.55
C THR A 219 26.43 18.34 1.97
N LYS A 220 25.54 17.92 2.86
CA LYS A 220 24.17 17.52 2.57
C LYS A 220 23.46 18.63 1.78
N GLU A 221 22.92 18.29 0.62
CA GLU A 221 21.77 18.98 0.03
C GLU A 221 20.68 17.91 -0.22
N ASP A 222 19.61 18.06 0.55
CA ASP A 222 18.20 17.87 0.18
C ASP A 222 17.82 16.69 -0.71
N VAL A 223 17.58 15.53 -0.08
CA VAL A 223 16.67 14.52 -0.64
C VAL A 223 15.34 14.66 0.09
N ALA A 224 14.47 15.47 -0.48
CA ALA A 224 13.04 15.47 -0.16
C ALA A 224 12.48 14.07 -0.46
N GLY A 225 12.06 13.37 0.58
CA GLY A 225 11.40 12.09 0.46
C GLY A 225 9.98 12.23 -0.14
N PRO A 226 9.49 11.20 -0.86
CA PRO A 226 8.20 11.21 -1.58
C PRO A 226 6.96 11.30 -0.67
N GLU A 227 7.13 11.30 0.66
CA GLU A 227 6.02 11.44 1.62
C GLU A 227 5.50 12.89 1.74
N SER A 228 6.28 13.89 1.30
CA SER A 228 5.88 15.30 1.38
C SER A 228 4.91 15.75 0.27
N GLU A 229 4.93 15.06 -0.89
CA GLU A 229 4.03 15.36 -2.03
C GLU A 229 2.65 14.73 -1.86
N ALA A 230 2.58 13.53 -1.27
CA ALA A 230 1.32 12.85 -0.96
C ALA A 230 0.46 13.64 0.05
N LEU A 231 1.10 14.33 1.00
CA LEU A 231 0.41 15.21 1.95
C LEU A 231 -0.08 16.52 1.30
N LYS A 232 0.62 17.00 0.26
CA LYS A 232 0.24 18.22 -0.48
C LYS A 232 -0.98 17.98 -1.36
N LEU A 233 -1.05 16.83 -2.04
CA LEU A 233 -2.23 16.42 -2.82
C LEU A 233 -3.46 16.14 -1.93
N ARG A 234 -3.26 15.55 -0.74
CA ARG A 234 -4.35 15.38 0.25
C ARG A 234 -4.95 16.70 0.72
N SER A 235 -4.14 17.75 0.83
CA SER A 235 -4.61 19.07 1.28
C SER A 235 -5.45 19.81 0.22
N MET A 236 -5.20 19.57 -1.06
CA MET A 236 -5.95 20.19 -2.17
C MET A 236 -7.32 19.54 -2.42
N ILE A 237 -7.48 18.25 -2.09
CA ILE A 237 -8.76 17.54 -2.28
C ILE A 237 -9.76 17.83 -1.15
N LEU A 238 -9.28 18.13 0.07
CA LEU A 238 -10.14 18.30 1.25
C LEU A 238 -10.60 19.74 1.49
N ASN A 239 -10.00 20.74 0.84
CA ASN A 239 -10.42 22.14 0.95
C ASN A 239 -10.31 22.86 -0.42
N PRO A 240 -11.32 22.73 -1.30
CA PRO A 240 -11.40 23.57 -2.48
C PRO A 240 -11.85 24.98 -2.05
N THR A 241 -10.97 25.96 -2.27
CA THR A 241 -11.32 27.39 -2.25
C THR A 241 -12.27 27.75 -3.36
#